data_AF-A0AB36HTA9-F1
#
_entry.id   AF-A0AB36HTA9-F1
#
_cell.length_a   1.000
_cell.length_b   1.000
_cell.length_c   1.000
_cell.angle_alpha   90.00
_cell.angle_beta   90.00
_cell.angle_gamma   90.00
#
_symmetry.space_group_name_H-M   'P 1'
#
loop_
_entity.id
_entity.type
_entity.pdbx_description
1 polymer ?
#
loop_
_entity_poly.entity_id
_entity_poly.type
_entity_poly.pdbx_seq_one_letter_code
_entity_poly.pdbx_strand_id
1 'polypeptide(L)'
;MSHRLVACEHCDYLHVEDDIPPGFVARCIRCGSPLYQAQKGTVERPLAFAITALVLFLIANSFPILTFAMEGRTESNTLLSGVVTFWQEGFPFLAFMVALTSIAAPLMLVGAYIYVLAPLYFGFVVPGLRAVWRVLAVIRPWSMLDVFLIGLLVALTKLTDFADVIAGPAFYAVCFLIPTTLLMSTTLDPRTIWRRLAPENLRYAMLEDLEELRAGTAQEKATGWMTCETCAFVVTDSAARETGGKCPRCGTHLHHRKSGSLSRAWALLVTAVVLYIPANIFPIMTITYLGRAESDTILSGVVVLLQSGQWPIAIVVFTASIVVPIMKIVLLGWVYAATGLGLAGPLRERTLIYRVTELIGRWSMIDVFMVSILAALVKLGNIATVVPGFGAVAFCAVVILTMLSAMAFDPRLIWDRAGMQKEQGMSS
;
A
#
# COMPACT_ATOMS: atom_id res chain seq x y z
N MET A 1 6.00 -14.29 -31.31
CA MET A 1 5.97 -14.65 -29.89
C MET A 1 7.22 -14.08 -29.25
N SER A 2 7.12 -13.34 -28.15
CA SER A 2 8.31 -12.85 -27.46
C SER A 2 8.74 -13.86 -26.39
N HIS A 3 9.74 -14.69 -26.66
CA HIS A 3 10.30 -15.66 -25.70
C HIS A 3 11.16 -15.01 -24.61
N ARG A 4 10.63 -13.96 -23.97
CA ARG A 4 11.32 -13.19 -22.92
C ARG A 4 11.22 -13.90 -21.59
N LEU A 5 12.18 -13.69 -20.72
CA LEU A 5 12.17 -14.25 -19.37
C LEU A 5 11.51 -13.31 -18.36
N VAL A 6 10.72 -13.90 -17.46
CA VAL A 6 10.02 -13.22 -16.36
C VAL A 6 10.24 -14.03 -15.09
N ALA A 7 10.79 -13.40 -14.06
CA ALA A 7 10.90 -14.02 -12.74
C ALA A 7 9.69 -13.71 -11.86
N CYS A 8 9.33 -14.67 -11.00
CA CYS A 8 8.33 -14.47 -9.97
C CYS A 8 8.88 -13.64 -8.81
N GLU A 9 8.23 -12.52 -8.48
CA GLU A 9 8.67 -11.64 -7.37
C GLU A 9 8.69 -12.31 -6.00
N HIS A 10 7.92 -13.39 -5.80
CA HIS A 10 7.73 -14.05 -4.51
C HIS A 10 8.59 -15.30 -4.30
N CYS A 11 8.93 -16.03 -5.36
CA CYS A 11 9.66 -17.30 -5.26
C CYS A 11 10.85 -17.40 -6.21
N ASP A 12 11.14 -16.32 -6.95
CA ASP A 12 12.22 -16.17 -7.91
C ASP A 12 12.23 -17.23 -9.04
N TYR A 13 11.12 -17.96 -9.20
CA TYR A 13 10.99 -18.94 -10.28
C TYR A 13 10.89 -18.22 -11.63
N LEU A 14 11.74 -18.65 -12.56
CA LEU A 14 11.85 -18.07 -13.89
C LEU A 14 10.83 -18.71 -14.84
N HIS A 15 10.12 -17.87 -15.57
CA HIS A 15 9.12 -18.24 -16.56
C HIS A 15 9.47 -17.63 -17.91
N VAL A 16 9.03 -18.29 -18.98
CA VAL A 16 8.99 -17.70 -20.32
C VAL A 16 7.68 -16.92 -20.45
N GLU A 17 7.78 -15.69 -20.93
CA GLU A 17 6.64 -14.85 -21.27
C GLU A 17 6.01 -15.38 -22.56
N ASP A 18 4.69 -15.57 -22.53
CA ASP A 18 3.90 -15.98 -23.69
C ASP A 18 2.72 -15.02 -23.84
N ASP A 19 2.23 -14.89 -25.07
CA ASP A 19 1.08 -14.05 -25.37
C ASP A 19 -0.20 -14.72 -24.84
N ILE A 20 -0.80 -14.14 -23.79
CA ILE A 20 -2.05 -14.64 -23.19
C ILE A 20 -3.28 -13.88 -23.71
N PRO A 21 -4.44 -14.56 -23.92
CA PRO A 21 -5.65 -13.91 -24.40
C PRO A 21 -6.16 -12.80 -23.47
N PRO A 22 -6.81 -11.74 -24.00
CA PRO A 22 -7.33 -10.64 -23.19
C PRO A 22 -8.28 -11.13 -22.10
N GLY A 23 -8.05 -10.71 -20.85
CA GLY A 23 -8.86 -11.10 -19.69
C GLY A 23 -8.24 -12.21 -18.83
N PHE A 24 -7.22 -12.91 -19.32
CA PHE A 24 -6.50 -13.92 -18.53
C PHE A 24 -5.33 -13.31 -17.75
N VAL A 25 -4.95 -13.98 -16.65
CA VAL A 25 -3.82 -13.63 -15.78
C VAL A 25 -2.89 -14.83 -15.68
N ALA A 26 -1.62 -14.65 -16.07
CA ALA A 26 -0.60 -15.67 -15.90
C ALA A 26 -0.27 -15.83 -14.40
N ARG A 27 -0.17 -17.08 -13.92
CA ARG A 27 0.20 -17.41 -12.54
C ARG A 27 1.48 -18.22 -12.50
N CYS A 28 2.29 -17.99 -11.48
CA CYS A 28 3.49 -18.76 -11.22
C CYS A 28 3.13 -20.20 -10.87
N ILE A 29 3.76 -21.18 -11.53
CA ILE A 29 3.52 -22.61 -11.29
C ILE A 29 4.00 -23.07 -9.91
N ARG A 30 5.01 -22.38 -9.34
CA ARG A 30 5.62 -22.74 -8.05
C ARG A 30 4.83 -22.24 -6.86
N CYS A 31 4.57 -20.94 -6.80
CA CYS A 31 3.91 -20.31 -5.64
C CYS A 31 2.45 -19.89 -5.91
N GLY A 32 1.99 -19.91 -7.16
CA GLY A 32 0.64 -19.47 -7.52
C GLY A 32 0.42 -17.95 -7.54
N SER A 33 1.47 -17.13 -7.42
CA SER A 33 1.34 -15.66 -7.53
C SER A 33 1.02 -15.21 -8.95
N PRO A 34 0.22 -14.15 -9.15
CA PRO A 34 0.04 -13.55 -10.47
C PRO A 34 1.37 -12.98 -10.96
N LEU A 35 1.70 -13.23 -12.23
CA LEU A 35 2.91 -12.74 -12.88
C LEU A 35 2.62 -11.50 -13.73
N TYR A 36 1.74 -11.64 -14.72
CA TYR A 36 1.30 -10.56 -15.60
C TYR A 36 -0.12 -10.84 -16.09
N GLN A 37 -0.79 -9.79 -16.56
CA GLN A 37 -2.12 -9.84 -17.15
C GLN A 37 -2.03 -9.54 -18.64
N ALA A 38 -2.97 -10.06 -19.42
CA ALA A 38 -3.03 -9.86 -20.85
C ALA A 38 -3.02 -8.37 -21.23
N GLN A 39 -2.13 -8.02 -22.16
CA GLN A 39 -1.82 -6.64 -22.51
C GLN A 39 -2.99 -5.98 -23.25
N LYS A 40 -3.70 -5.04 -22.61
CA LYS A 40 -4.59 -4.09 -23.30
C LYS A 40 -3.80 -2.82 -23.62
N GLY A 41 -3.09 -2.83 -24.75
CA GLY A 41 -2.02 -1.87 -25.10
C GLY A 41 -2.39 -0.40 -25.33
N THR A 42 -3.41 0.17 -24.68
CA THR A 42 -3.82 1.57 -24.89
C THR A 42 -3.48 2.45 -23.68
N VAL A 43 -2.70 3.50 -23.89
CA VAL A 43 -2.37 4.54 -22.88
C VAL A 43 -3.56 5.50 -22.68
N GLU A 44 -4.48 5.55 -23.63
CA GLU A 44 -5.64 6.44 -23.68
C GLU A 44 -6.56 6.27 -22.46
N ARG A 45 -6.96 5.04 -22.15
CA ARG A 45 -7.87 4.75 -21.03
C ARG A 45 -7.29 5.15 -19.68
N PRO A 46 -6.08 4.72 -19.28
CA PRO A 46 -5.52 5.12 -18.00
C PRO A 46 -5.23 6.63 -17.94
N LEU A 47 -4.87 7.28 -19.06
CA LEU A 47 -4.72 8.73 -19.11
C LEU A 47 -6.07 9.46 -18.87
N ALA A 48 -7.14 9.02 -19.53
CA ALA A 48 -8.47 9.58 -19.33
C ALA A 48 -8.94 9.42 -17.87
N PHE A 49 -8.75 8.24 -17.27
CA PHE A 49 -9.04 8.04 -15.85
C PHE A 49 -8.16 8.91 -14.94
N ALA A 50 -6.89 9.13 -15.28
CA ALA A 50 -6.01 10.00 -14.49
C ALA A 50 -6.47 11.47 -14.53
N ILE A 51 -6.88 11.97 -15.69
CA ILE A 51 -7.43 13.34 -15.82
C ILE A 51 -8.75 13.45 -15.05
N THR A 52 -9.67 12.49 -15.19
CA THR A 52 -10.92 12.47 -14.42
C THR A 52 -10.66 12.40 -12.91
N ALA A 53 -9.69 11.58 -12.48
CA ALA A 53 -9.29 11.51 -11.08
C ALA A 53 -8.72 12.85 -10.57
N LEU A 54 -7.97 13.59 -11.38
CA LEU A 54 -7.47 14.91 -11.00
C LEU A 54 -8.63 15.89 -10.78
N VAL A 55 -9.60 15.94 -11.69
CA VAL A 55 -10.78 16.82 -11.55
C VAL A 55 -11.59 16.45 -10.30
N LEU A 56 -11.87 15.16 -10.10
CA LEU A 56 -12.60 14.69 -8.91
C LEU A 56 -11.83 14.99 -7.62
N PHE A 57 -10.50 14.85 -7.63
CA PHE A 57 -9.64 15.18 -6.48
C PHE A 57 -9.69 16.68 -6.14
N LEU A 58 -9.66 17.56 -7.15
CA LEU A 58 -9.80 19.00 -6.94
C LEU A 58 -11.16 19.36 -6.34
N ILE A 59 -12.24 18.74 -6.82
CA ILE A 59 -13.58 18.92 -6.25
C ILE A 59 -13.62 18.41 -4.80
N ALA A 60 -13.10 17.21 -4.54
CA ALA A 60 -13.08 16.61 -3.21
C ALA A 60 -12.33 17.46 -2.16
N ASN A 61 -11.29 18.18 -2.55
CA ASN A 61 -10.52 19.03 -1.64
C ASN A 61 -11.05 20.47 -1.53
N SER A 62 -11.80 20.96 -2.53
CA SER A 62 -12.28 22.34 -2.56
C SER A 62 -13.68 22.52 -1.96
N PHE A 63 -14.52 21.48 -2.01
CA PHE A 63 -15.89 21.52 -1.52
C PHE A 63 -16.02 20.88 -0.13
N PRO A 64 -17.05 21.22 0.66
CA PRO A 64 -17.29 20.57 1.93
C PRO A 64 -17.70 19.11 1.73
N ILE A 65 -17.16 18.26 2.59
CA ILE A 65 -17.54 16.84 2.72
C ILE A 65 -18.90 16.75 3.38
N LEU A 66 -19.10 17.54 4.43
CA LEU A 66 -20.32 17.57 5.23
C LEU A 66 -20.68 19.00 5.58
N THR A 67 -21.97 19.24 5.58
CA THR A 67 -22.58 20.49 6.01
C THR A 67 -23.55 20.17 7.13
N PHE A 68 -23.37 20.82 8.28
CA PHE A 68 -24.30 20.73 9.39
C PHE A 68 -25.27 21.91 9.32
N ALA A 69 -26.55 21.62 9.51
CA ALA A 69 -27.58 22.64 9.72
C ALA A 69 -27.97 22.61 11.20
N MET A 70 -27.37 23.49 12.01
CA MET A 70 -27.81 23.73 13.38
C MET A 70 -28.06 25.22 13.60
N GLU A 71 -29.26 25.56 14.08
CA GLU A 71 -29.67 26.90 14.56
C GLU A 71 -29.16 28.09 13.73
N GLY A 72 -29.30 28.03 12.39
CA GLY A 72 -29.03 29.16 11.50
C GLY A 72 -27.56 29.42 11.15
N ARG A 73 -26.61 28.58 11.58
CA ARG A 73 -25.22 28.59 11.09
C ARG A 73 -24.92 27.35 10.29
N THR A 74 -24.47 27.53 9.05
CA THR A 74 -23.94 26.45 8.21
C THR A 74 -22.43 26.37 8.42
N GLU A 75 -22.00 25.45 9.27
CA GLU A 75 -20.59 25.08 9.40
C GLU A 75 -20.25 24.03 8.34
N SER A 76 -19.18 24.26 7.58
CA SER A 76 -18.79 23.46 6.43
C SER A 76 -17.39 22.87 6.62
N ASN A 77 -17.24 21.55 6.51
CA ASN A 77 -15.95 20.89 6.76
C ASN A 77 -15.35 20.32 5.47
N THR A 78 -14.12 20.70 5.16
CA THR A 78 -13.30 20.17 4.05
C THR A 78 -12.29 19.13 4.58
N LEU A 79 -11.65 18.39 3.67
CA LEU A 79 -10.56 17.47 4.05
C LEU A 79 -9.40 18.22 4.73
N LEU A 80 -9.09 19.42 4.25
CA LEU A 80 -7.98 20.23 4.72
C LEU A 80 -8.23 20.80 6.11
N SER A 81 -9.46 21.23 6.40
CA SER A 81 -9.81 21.74 7.74
C SER A 81 -9.61 20.67 8.82
N GLY A 82 -9.92 19.40 8.54
CA GLY A 82 -9.62 18.31 9.46
C GLY A 82 -8.13 18.21 9.82
N VAL A 83 -7.24 18.34 8.83
CA VAL A 83 -5.77 18.34 9.05
C VAL A 83 -5.34 19.53 9.90
N VAL A 84 -5.86 20.73 9.61
CA VAL A 84 -5.51 21.95 10.36
C VAL A 84 -5.96 21.84 11.82
N THR A 85 -7.14 21.29 12.08
CA THR A 85 -7.62 21.05 13.44
C THR A 85 -6.66 20.13 14.20
N PHE A 86 -6.23 19.01 13.62
CA PHE A 86 -5.26 18.14 14.31
C PHE A 86 -3.93 18.81 14.64
N TRP A 87 -3.48 19.70 13.76
CA TRP A 87 -2.27 20.46 13.98
C TRP A 87 -2.41 21.40 15.18
N GLN A 88 -3.54 22.10 15.28
CA GLN A 88 -3.81 23.04 16.36
C GLN A 88 -4.02 22.35 17.72
N GLU A 89 -4.59 21.13 17.72
CA GLU A 89 -4.81 20.33 18.94
C GLU A 89 -3.54 19.68 19.50
N GLY A 90 -2.36 19.93 18.91
CA GLY A 90 -1.09 19.40 19.41
C GLY A 90 -0.79 17.96 18.98
N PHE A 91 -1.45 17.44 17.94
CA PHE A 91 -1.17 16.11 17.35
C PHE A 91 -0.56 16.22 15.95
N PRO A 92 0.67 16.79 15.82
CA PRO A 92 1.29 17.00 14.52
C PRO A 92 1.54 15.70 13.76
N PHE A 93 1.76 14.59 14.47
CA PHE A 93 1.94 13.27 13.85
C PHE A 93 0.69 12.79 13.11
N LEU A 94 -0.49 12.88 13.74
CA LEU A 94 -1.75 12.50 13.10
C LEU A 94 -2.08 13.44 11.94
N ALA A 95 -1.92 14.76 12.15
CA ALA A 95 -2.13 15.76 11.09
C ALA A 95 -1.27 15.46 9.85
N PHE A 96 0.02 15.20 10.07
CA PHE A 96 0.96 14.86 8.99
C PHE A 96 0.57 13.56 8.29
N MET A 97 0.22 12.51 9.03
CA MET A 97 -0.19 11.23 8.44
C MET A 97 -1.46 11.34 7.61
N VAL A 98 -2.50 12.01 8.13
CA VAL A 98 -3.74 12.23 7.38
C VAL A 98 -3.45 13.06 6.12
N ALA A 99 -2.72 14.18 6.25
CA ALA A 99 -2.35 15.01 5.09
C ALA A 99 -1.54 14.24 4.03
N LEU A 100 -0.58 13.43 4.47
CA LEU A 100 0.26 12.64 3.59
C LEU A 100 -0.57 11.61 2.81
N THR A 101 -1.50 10.94 3.47
CA THR A 101 -2.22 9.78 2.91
C THR A 101 -3.49 10.15 2.15
N SER A 102 -4.19 11.22 2.53
CA SER A 102 -5.44 11.65 1.90
C SER A 102 -5.28 12.78 0.89
N ILE A 103 -4.21 13.60 1.00
CA ILE A 103 -3.99 14.75 0.11
C ILE A 103 -2.71 14.56 -0.72
N ALA A 104 -1.55 14.44 -0.08
CA ALA A 104 -0.27 14.47 -0.78
C ALA A 104 -0.03 13.23 -1.65
N ALA A 105 -0.17 12.02 -1.10
CA ALA A 105 0.09 10.78 -1.84
C ALA A 105 -0.89 10.56 -3.00
N PRO A 106 -2.21 10.81 -2.88
CA PRO A 106 -3.12 10.71 -4.02
C PRO A 106 -2.85 11.76 -5.10
N LEU A 107 -2.53 13.00 -4.72
CA LEU A 107 -2.13 14.03 -5.68
C LEU A 107 -0.85 13.65 -6.42
N MET A 108 0.18 13.18 -5.69
CA MET A 108 1.43 12.70 -6.29
C MET A 108 1.18 11.49 -7.20
N LEU A 109 0.30 10.56 -6.81
CA LEU A 109 -0.08 9.41 -7.61
C LEU A 109 -0.71 9.85 -8.93
N VAL A 110 -1.80 10.63 -8.88
CA VAL A 110 -2.53 11.08 -10.07
C VAL A 110 -1.64 11.96 -10.95
N GLY A 111 -0.90 12.90 -10.36
CA GLY A 111 0.03 13.77 -11.06
C GLY A 111 1.14 12.99 -11.77
N ALA A 112 1.72 11.98 -11.13
CA ALA A 112 2.75 11.14 -11.75
C ALA A 112 2.20 10.29 -12.91
N TYR A 113 0.97 9.78 -12.81
CA TYR A 113 0.32 9.09 -13.94
C TYR A 113 0.14 10.03 -15.12
N ILE A 114 -0.38 11.24 -14.91
CA ILE A 114 -0.54 12.23 -15.99
C ILE A 114 0.83 12.62 -16.58
N TYR A 115 1.82 12.89 -15.73
CA TYR A 115 3.17 13.29 -16.16
C TYR A 115 3.85 12.22 -17.03
N VAL A 116 3.62 10.93 -16.77
CA VAL A 116 4.21 9.84 -17.56
C VAL A 116 3.36 9.48 -18.78
N LEU A 117 2.04 9.43 -18.64
CA LEU A 117 1.16 8.97 -19.71
C LEU A 117 0.86 10.05 -20.76
N ALA A 118 0.80 11.33 -20.39
CA ALA A 118 0.50 12.39 -21.35
C ALA A 118 1.60 12.53 -22.42
N PRO A 119 2.91 12.60 -22.09
CA PRO A 119 3.96 12.63 -23.11
C PRO A 119 3.99 11.37 -23.97
N LEU A 120 3.72 10.20 -23.38
CA LEU A 120 3.62 8.92 -24.11
C LEU A 120 2.41 8.86 -25.06
N TYR A 121 1.35 9.63 -24.79
CA TYR A 121 0.20 9.76 -25.68
C TYR A 121 0.47 10.75 -26.82
N PHE A 122 1.06 11.90 -26.51
CA PHE A 122 1.37 12.94 -27.51
C PHE A 122 2.66 12.70 -28.30
N GLY A 123 3.48 11.71 -27.93
CA GLY A 123 4.74 11.39 -28.61
C GLY A 123 5.92 12.30 -28.24
N PHE A 124 5.82 13.06 -27.15
CA PHE A 124 6.92 13.89 -26.65
C PHE A 124 7.71 13.18 -25.55
N VAL A 125 9.01 13.47 -25.44
CA VAL A 125 9.87 12.96 -24.37
C VAL A 125 10.14 14.08 -23.38
N VAL A 126 9.71 13.90 -22.13
CA VAL A 126 10.01 14.83 -21.03
C VAL A 126 11.14 14.30 -20.16
N PRO A 127 11.94 15.17 -19.53
CA PRO A 127 13.02 14.73 -18.65
C PRO A 127 12.47 13.99 -17.43
N GLY A 128 13.20 12.97 -16.98
CA GLY A 128 12.92 12.31 -15.70
C GLY A 128 11.78 11.28 -15.66
N LEU A 129 11.17 10.90 -16.79
CA LEU A 129 10.07 9.91 -16.85
C LEU A 129 10.37 8.62 -16.06
N ARG A 130 11.58 8.07 -16.24
CA ARG A 130 12.05 6.85 -15.54
C ARG A 130 12.12 7.05 -14.03
N ALA A 131 12.58 8.22 -13.58
CA ALA A 131 12.70 8.53 -12.16
C ALA A 131 11.32 8.68 -11.51
N VAL A 132 10.39 9.38 -12.18
CA VAL A 132 9.00 9.56 -11.71
C VAL A 132 8.31 8.20 -11.59
N TRP A 133 8.40 7.35 -12.62
CA TRP A 133 7.76 6.03 -12.60
C TRP A 133 8.35 5.09 -11.54
N ARG A 134 9.65 5.23 -11.23
CA ARG A 134 10.29 4.55 -10.09
C ARG A 134 9.75 5.03 -8.75
N VAL A 135 9.66 6.35 -8.53
CA VAL A 135 9.14 6.93 -7.28
C VAL A 135 7.67 6.55 -7.08
N LEU A 136 6.91 6.48 -8.17
CA LEU A 136 5.52 6.06 -8.17
C LEU A 136 5.31 4.66 -7.58
N ALA A 137 6.24 3.73 -7.81
CA ALA A 137 6.18 2.39 -7.23
C ALA A 137 6.24 2.41 -5.69
N VAL A 138 6.93 3.39 -5.12
CA VAL A 138 7.04 3.60 -3.66
C VAL A 138 5.83 4.34 -3.10
N ILE A 139 5.26 5.30 -3.85
CA ILE A 139 4.12 6.12 -3.41
C ILE A 139 2.79 5.34 -3.47
N ARG A 140 2.63 4.42 -4.43
CA ARG A 140 1.37 3.70 -4.67
C ARG A 140 0.74 3.08 -3.42
N PRO A 141 1.48 2.40 -2.52
CA PRO A 141 0.91 1.83 -1.30
C PRO A 141 0.40 2.85 -0.27
N TRP A 142 0.83 4.11 -0.36
CA TRP A 142 0.50 5.17 0.61
C TRP A 142 -0.77 5.95 0.25
N SER A 143 -1.25 5.85 -0.99
CA SER A 143 -2.50 6.48 -1.43
C SER A 143 -3.69 5.65 -0.96
N MET A 144 -4.16 5.91 0.26
CA MET A 144 -5.22 5.13 0.94
C MET A 144 -6.58 5.85 0.94
N LEU A 145 -6.98 6.43 -0.20
CA LEU A 145 -8.27 7.12 -0.34
C LEU A 145 -9.46 6.19 -0.11
N ASP A 146 -9.34 4.93 -0.51
CA ASP A 146 -10.32 3.87 -0.29
C ASP A 146 -10.57 3.63 1.20
N VAL A 147 -9.50 3.52 1.97
CA VAL A 147 -9.51 3.36 3.43
C VAL A 147 -10.13 4.61 4.09
N PHE A 148 -9.77 5.81 3.62
CA PHE A 148 -10.33 7.07 4.12
C PHE A 148 -11.85 7.15 3.92
N LEU A 149 -12.38 6.79 2.74
CA LEU A 149 -13.84 6.82 2.49
C LEU A 149 -14.59 5.86 3.42
N ILE A 150 -14.05 4.66 3.69
CA ILE A 150 -14.70 3.73 4.61
C ILE A 150 -14.73 4.31 6.03
N GLY A 151 -13.62 4.90 6.49
CA GLY A 151 -13.59 5.60 7.78
C GLY A 151 -14.59 6.74 7.85
N LEU A 152 -14.73 7.51 6.77
CA LEU A 152 -15.72 8.58 6.64
C LEU A 152 -17.15 8.04 6.71
N LEU A 153 -17.48 6.99 5.95
CA LEU A 153 -18.81 6.36 5.96
C LEU A 153 -19.20 5.87 7.35
N VAL A 154 -18.27 5.23 8.07
CA VAL A 154 -18.51 4.78 9.45
C VAL A 154 -18.68 5.96 10.41
N ALA A 155 -17.93 7.05 10.23
CA ALA A 155 -18.13 8.26 11.02
C ALA A 155 -19.47 8.95 10.73
N LEU A 156 -19.93 8.91 9.48
CA LEU A 156 -21.23 9.48 9.07
C LEU A 156 -22.41 8.79 9.73
N THR A 157 -22.41 7.46 9.77
CA THR A 157 -23.50 6.70 10.40
C THR A 157 -23.63 6.99 11.88
N LYS A 158 -22.54 7.38 12.56
CA LYS A 158 -22.60 7.85 13.95
C LYS A 158 -23.26 9.21 14.09
N LEU A 159 -22.96 10.13 13.18
CA LEU A 159 -23.40 11.52 13.30
C LEU A 159 -24.87 11.69 12.94
N THR A 160 -25.41 10.87 12.04
CA THR A 160 -26.84 10.87 11.71
C THR A 160 -27.72 10.50 12.90
N ASP A 161 -27.18 9.83 13.92
CA ASP A 161 -27.91 9.51 15.16
C ASP A 161 -28.09 10.76 16.04
N PHE A 162 -27.27 11.81 15.85
CA PHE A 162 -27.26 13.02 16.69
C PHE A 162 -27.69 14.29 15.95
N ALA A 163 -27.59 14.34 14.61
CA ALA A 163 -27.88 15.53 13.81
C ALA A 163 -28.32 15.20 12.37
N ASP A 164 -29.04 16.13 11.73
CA ASP A 164 -29.29 16.09 10.29
C ASP A 164 -28.00 16.39 9.53
N VAL A 165 -27.35 15.33 9.04
CA VAL A 165 -26.10 15.41 8.28
C VAL A 165 -26.40 15.35 6.79
N ILE A 166 -26.08 16.43 6.08
CA ILE A 166 -26.20 16.48 4.62
C ILE A 166 -24.82 16.22 4.01
N ALA A 167 -24.74 15.21 3.14
CA ALA A 167 -23.53 14.91 2.38
C ALA A 167 -23.25 16.02 1.36
N GLY A 168 -22.09 16.67 1.49
CA GLY A 168 -21.66 17.73 0.58
C GLY A 168 -21.08 17.19 -0.73
N PRO A 169 -20.78 18.07 -1.71
CA PRO A 169 -20.28 17.67 -3.02
C PRO A 169 -18.97 16.86 -2.97
N ALA A 170 -18.10 17.14 -1.99
CA ALA A 170 -16.84 16.42 -1.86
C ALA A 170 -17.03 14.94 -1.49
N PHE A 171 -18.05 14.60 -0.71
CA PHE A 171 -18.37 13.20 -0.41
C PHE A 171 -18.63 12.40 -1.69
N TYR A 172 -19.48 12.92 -2.58
CA TYR A 172 -19.76 12.28 -3.87
C TYR A 172 -18.51 12.25 -4.76
N ALA A 173 -17.70 13.31 -4.78
CA ALA A 173 -16.46 13.34 -5.52
C ALA A 173 -15.48 12.24 -5.07
N VAL A 174 -15.33 12.01 -3.76
CA VAL A 174 -14.50 10.91 -3.22
C VAL A 174 -15.07 9.53 -3.62
N CYS A 175 -16.39 9.36 -3.56
CA CYS A 175 -17.07 8.12 -3.99
C CYS A 175 -16.79 7.77 -5.46
N PHE A 176 -16.69 8.76 -6.36
CA PHE A 176 -16.29 8.52 -7.75
C PHE A 176 -14.77 8.47 -7.97
N LEU A 177 -14.00 9.16 -7.15
CA LEU A 177 -12.53 9.21 -7.24
C LEU A 177 -11.90 7.83 -6.99
N ILE A 178 -12.40 7.07 -6.02
CA ILE A 178 -11.87 5.74 -5.67
C ILE A 178 -11.98 4.72 -6.81
N PRO A 179 -13.16 4.45 -7.40
CA PRO A 179 -13.26 3.55 -8.54
C PRO A 179 -12.47 4.08 -9.74
N THR A 180 -12.43 5.40 -9.96
CA THR A 180 -11.65 6.01 -11.04
C THR A 180 -10.14 5.76 -10.88
N THR A 181 -9.58 5.94 -9.69
CA THR A 181 -8.16 5.67 -9.39
C THR A 181 -7.85 4.16 -9.41
N LEU A 182 -8.79 3.31 -8.99
CA LEU A 182 -8.68 1.86 -9.14
C LEU A 182 -8.63 1.44 -10.62
N LEU A 183 -9.54 1.95 -11.44
CA LEU A 183 -9.58 1.70 -12.89
C LEU A 183 -8.32 2.24 -13.58
N MET A 184 -7.87 3.45 -13.22
CA MET A 184 -6.59 4.01 -13.69
C MET A 184 -5.42 3.03 -13.46
N SER A 185 -5.33 2.43 -12.26
CA SER A 185 -4.20 1.57 -11.88
C SER A 185 -4.31 0.09 -12.31
N THR A 186 -5.51 -0.37 -12.70
CA THR A 186 -5.77 -1.75 -13.15
C THR A 186 -5.82 -1.86 -14.68
N THR A 187 -6.20 -0.79 -15.37
CA THR A 187 -6.22 -0.76 -16.84
C THR A 187 -4.82 -0.62 -17.44
N LEU A 188 -3.85 -0.21 -16.64
CA LEU A 188 -2.46 -0.04 -17.05
C LEU A 188 -1.57 -1.13 -16.44
N ASP A 189 -0.97 -1.95 -17.29
CA ASP A 189 0.09 -2.85 -16.87
C ASP A 189 1.41 -2.07 -16.69
N PRO A 190 1.99 -2.02 -15.48
CA PRO A 190 3.24 -1.29 -15.22
C PRO A 190 4.41 -1.75 -16.10
N ARG A 191 4.43 -3.04 -16.50
CA ARG A 191 5.51 -3.59 -17.34
C ARG A 191 5.50 -2.98 -18.73
N THR A 192 4.32 -2.69 -19.27
CA THR A 192 4.16 -2.04 -20.58
C THR A 192 4.77 -0.64 -20.59
N ILE A 193 4.56 0.17 -19.54
CA ILE A 193 5.18 1.50 -19.45
C ILE A 193 6.69 1.39 -19.34
N TRP A 194 7.18 0.51 -18.48
CA TRP A 194 8.62 0.30 -18.39
C TRP A 194 9.25 -0.23 -19.69
N ARG A 195 8.49 -0.89 -20.59
CA ARG A 195 8.98 -1.33 -21.92
C ARG A 195 9.11 -0.13 -22.85
N ARG A 196 8.16 0.81 -22.81
CA ARG A 196 8.22 2.05 -23.58
C ARG A 196 9.28 3.02 -23.07
N LEU A 197 9.56 3.01 -21.76
CA LEU A 197 10.60 3.82 -21.13
C LEU A 197 11.99 3.18 -21.17
N ALA A 198 12.13 1.97 -21.72
CA ALA A 198 13.41 1.27 -21.79
C ALA A 198 14.40 2.02 -22.70
N PRO A 199 15.71 2.02 -22.39
CA PRO A 199 16.73 2.49 -23.32
C PRO A 199 16.69 1.72 -24.64
N GLU A 200 17.01 2.39 -25.75
CA GLU A 200 17.01 1.77 -27.10
C GLU A 200 17.98 0.60 -27.21
N ASN A 201 19.10 0.65 -26.48
CA ASN A 201 20.13 -0.39 -26.46
C ASN A 201 19.87 -1.51 -25.42
N LEU A 202 18.69 -1.55 -24.80
CA LEU A 202 18.39 -2.55 -23.78
C LEU A 202 18.11 -3.93 -24.42
N ARG A 203 19.00 -4.89 -24.18
CA ARG A 203 18.77 -6.31 -24.50
C ARG A 203 17.90 -6.96 -23.42
N TYR A 204 16.83 -7.64 -23.84
CA TYR A 204 16.00 -8.45 -22.95
C TYR A 204 16.61 -9.85 -22.80
N ALA A 205 16.46 -10.43 -21.62
CA ALA A 205 16.79 -11.83 -21.37
C ALA A 205 15.77 -12.74 -22.08
N MET A 206 16.26 -13.70 -22.86
CA MET A 206 15.46 -14.58 -23.71
C MET A 206 15.65 -16.05 -23.34
N LEU A 207 14.79 -16.92 -23.87
CA LEU A 207 14.87 -18.37 -23.67
C LEU A 207 16.22 -18.94 -24.13
N GLU A 208 16.76 -18.42 -25.24
CA GLU A 208 18.05 -18.87 -25.78
C GLU A 208 19.18 -18.61 -24.77
N ASP A 209 19.16 -17.47 -24.07
CA ASP A 209 20.13 -17.18 -23.00
C ASP A 209 20.05 -18.22 -21.87
N LEU A 210 18.84 -18.72 -21.55
CA LEU A 210 18.64 -19.77 -20.54
C LEU A 210 19.18 -21.13 -21.01
N GLU A 211 18.99 -21.46 -22.28
CA GLU A 211 19.45 -22.71 -22.89
C GLU A 211 20.98 -22.74 -23.01
N GLU A 212 21.60 -21.63 -23.45
CA GLU A 212 23.06 -21.47 -23.50
C GLU A 212 23.69 -21.63 -22.11
N LEU A 213 23.12 -21.00 -21.08
CA LEU A 213 23.58 -21.15 -19.71
C LEU A 213 23.49 -22.58 -19.18
N ARG A 214 22.43 -23.32 -19.56
CA ARG A 214 22.27 -24.74 -19.16
C ARG A 214 23.27 -25.65 -19.86
N ALA A 215 23.59 -25.34 -21.12
CA ALA A 215 24.55 -26.06 -21.94
C ALA A 215 26.02 -25.72 -21.62
N GLY A 216 26.27 -24.56 -21.00
CA GLY A 216 27.61 -24.04 -20.69
C GLY A 216 28.41 -24.83 -19.64
N THR A 217 29.69 -24.50 -19.55
CA THR A 217 30.65 -25.07 -18.59
C THR A 217 30.33 -24.65 -17.15
N ALA A 218 30.91 -25.33 -16.14
CA ALA A 218 30.68 -25.02 -14.71
C ALA A 218 31.00 -23.55 -14.33
N GLN A 219 31.88 -22.89 -15.08
CA GLN A 219 32.25 -21.49 -14.89
C GLN A 219 31.27 -20.50 -15.54
N GLU A 220 30.58 -20.90 -16.62
CA GLU A 220 29.48 -20.16 -17.25
C GLU A 220 28.17 -20.34 -16.47
N LYS A 221 27.96 -21.52 -15.87
CA LYS A 221 26.86 -21.80 -14.91
C LYS A 221 26.90 -20.90 -13.67
N ALA A 222 28.05 -20.30 -13.36
CA ALA A 222 28.19 -19.35 -12.26
C ALA A 222 27.58 -17.97 -12.57
N THR A 223 27.07 -17.74 -13.78
CA THR A 223 26.31 -16.51 -14.09
C THR A 223 24.88 -16.66 -13.57
N GLY A 224 24.59 -16.02 -12.44
CA GLY A 224 23.25 -15.97 -11.89
C GLY A 224 22.36 -14.96 -12.62
N TRP A 225 21.12 -14.91 -12.18
CA TRP A 225 20.15 -13.91 -12.60
C TRP A 225 19.70 -13.10 -11.39
N MET A 226 19.35 -11.85 -11.63
CA MET A 226 18.78 -10.95 -10.65
C MET A 226 17.51 -10.33 -11.19
N THR A 227 16.51 -10.24 -10.32
CA THR A 227 15.25 -9.56 -10.65
C THR A 227 15.21 -8.21 -9.97
N CYS A 228 15.15 -7.13 -10.75
CA CYS A 228 15.00 -5.78 -10.21
C CYS A 228 13.68 -5.63 -9.47
N GLU A 229 13.71 -5.24 -8.20
CA GLU A 229 12.50 -5.07 -7.38
C GLU A 229 11.61 -3.90 -7.81
N THR A 230 12.17 -2.89 -8.48
CA THR A 230 11.40 -1.71 -8.91
C THR A 230 10.63 -1.96 -10.21
N CYS A 231 11.27 -2.59 -11.20
CA CYS A 231 10.71 -2.71 -12.55
C CYS A 231 10.49 -4.15 -13.00
N ALA A 232 10.72 -5.14 -12.12
CA ALA A 232 10.62 -6.57 -12.36
C ALA A 232 11.43 -7.07 -13.59
N PHE A 233 12.46 -6.31 -13.98
CA PHE A 233 13.32 -6.68 -15.10
C PHE A 233 14.34 -7.73 -14.66
N VAL A 234 14.44 -8.80 -15.42
CA VAL A 234 15.42 -9.87 -15.23
C VAL A 234 16.73 -9.44 -15.88
N VAL A 235 17.80 -9.44 -15.08
CA VAL A 235 19.15 -9.02 -15.47
C VAL A 235 20.08 -10.20 -15.21
N THR A 236 20.96 -10.52 -16.17
CA THR A 236 22.06 -11.45 -15.93
C THR A 236 23.09 -10.82 -15.00
N ASP A 237 23.82 -11.63 -14.24
CA ASP A 237 24.92 -11.12 -13.42
C ASP A 237 25.99 -10.40 -14.26
N SER A 238 26.23 -10.84 -15.50
CA SER A 238 27.12 -10.17 -16.45
C SER A 238 26.65 -8.74 -16.78
N ALA A 239 25.39 -8.58 -17.20
CA ALA A 239 24.83 -7.28 -17.53
C ALA A 239 24.75 -6.34 -16.30
N ALA A 240 24.54 -6.91 -15.11
CA ALA A 240 24.58 -6.14 -13.87
C ALA A 240 25.98 -5.64 -13.53
N ARG A 241 27.04 -6.43 -13.79
CA ARG A 241 28.44 -5.99 -13.58
C ARG A 241 28.84 -4.88 -14.54
N GLU A 242 28.47 -5.00 -15.82
CA GLU A 242 28.75 -3.98 -16.85
C GLU A 242 28.14 -2.61 -16.49
N THR A 243 26.98 -2.62 -15.84
CA THR A 243 26.25 -1.41 -15.45
C THR A 243 26.60 -0.89 -14.05
N GLY A 244 27.65 -1.44 -13.41
CA GLY A 244 28.08 -1.05 -12.07
C GLY A 244 27.04 -1.39 -10.99
N GLY A 245 26.29 -2.48 -11.17
CA GLY A 245 25.26 -2.94 -10.25
C GLY A 245 23.96 -2.13 -10.32
N LYS A 246 23.68 -1.42 -11.42
CA LYS A 246 22.43 -0.68 -11.63
C LYS A 246 21.56 -1.38 -12.66
N CYS A 247 20.25 -1.36 -12.45
CA CYS A 247 19.31 -1.91 -13.42
C CYS A 247 19.42 -1.14 -14.74
N PRO A 248 19.70 -1.78 -15.88
CA PRO A 248 19.82 -1.09 -17.17
C PRO A 248 18.50 -0.46 -17.62
N ARG A 249 17.36 -0.93 -17.11
CA ARG A 249 16.03 -0.40 -17.43
C ARG A 249 15.63 0.82 -16.60
N CYS A 250 15.71 0.71 -15.27
CA CYS A 250 15.20 1.75 -14.35
C CYS A 250 16.28 2.54 -13.59
N GLY A 251 17.54 2.08 -13.62
CA GLY A 251 18.66 2.71 -12.93
C GLY A 251 18.71 2.49 -11.41
N THR A 252 17.81 1.71 -10.81
CA THR A 252 17.88 1.32 -9.38
C THR A 252 19.04 0.35 -9.16
N HIS A 253 19.71 0.44 -8.00
CA HIS A 253 20.71 -0.55 -7.61
C HIS A 253 20.11 -1.95 -7.51
N LEU A 254 20.81 -2.92 -8.09
CA LEU A 254 20.45 -4.33 -8.08
C LEU A 254 21.07 -5.01 -6.87
N HIS A 255 20.33 -5.92 -6.28
CA HIS A 255 20.79 -6.82 -5.23
C HIS A 255 20.13 -8.19 -5.44
N HIS A 256 20.83 -9.28 -5.15
CA HIS A 256 20.22 -10.62 -5.24
C HIS A 256 19.05 -10.77 -4.26
N ARG A 257 19.23 -10.29 -3.03
CA ARG A 257 18.23 -10.26 -1.96
C ARG A 257 18.36 -8.98 -1.17
N LYS A 258 17.26 -8.51 -0.60
CA LYS A 258 17.28 -7.33 0.29
C LYS A 258 18.27 -7.55 1.43
N SER A 259 19.25 -6.67 1.57
CA SER A 259 20.28 -6.75 2.61
C SER A 259 19.66 -6.76 4.00
N GLY A 260 20.00 -7.75 4.85
CA GLY A 260 19.43 -7.86 6.20
C GLY A 260 17.90 -7.84 6.24
N SER A 261 17.22 -8.39 5.22
CA SER A 261 15.76 -8.33 5.11
C SER A 261 15.06 -8.91 6.35
N LEU A 262 15.47 -10.10 6.77
CA LEU A 262 14.87 -10.78 7.92
C LEU A 262 15.10 -10.02 9.23
N SER A 263 16.30 -9.47 9.45
CA SER A 263 16.61 -8.72 10.67
C SER A 263 15.86 -7.39 10.72
N ARG A 264 15.79 -6.65 9.60
CA ARG A 264 15.00 -5.41 9.49
C ARG A 264 13.51 -5.66 9.70
N ALA A 265 12.96 -6.71 9.07
CA ALA A 265 11.57 -7.09 9.24
C ALA A 265 11.26 -7.42 10.71
N TRP A 266 12.09 -8.25 11.36
CA TRP A 266 11.93 -8.53 12.80
C TRP A 266 12.05 -7.29 13.68
N ALA A 267 13.03 -6.41 13.44
CA ALA A 267 13.21 -5.20 14.24
C ALA A 267 11.96 -4.29 14.19
N LEU A 268 11.38 -4.11 13.00
CA LEU A 268 10.15 -3.33 12.82
C LEU A 268 8.94 -4.04 13.47
N LEU A 269 8.83 -5.36 13.32
CA LEU A 269 7.74 -6.13 13.92
C LEU A 269 7.79 -6.12 15.46
N VAL A 270 8.97 -6.31 16.05
CA VAL A 270 9.17 -6.25 17.51
C VAL A 270 8.87 -4.85 18.04
N THR A 271 9.31 -3.81 17.32
CA THR A 271 8.96 -2.42 17.69
C THR A 271 7.44 -2.21 17.67
N ALA A 272 6.74 -2.77 16.68
CA ALA A 272 5.28 -2.72 16.63
C ALA A 272 4.63 -3.47 17.79
N VAL A 273 5.16 -4.63 18.20
CA VAL A 273 4.67 -5.38 19.38
C VAL A 273 4.83 -4.55 20.66
N VAL A 274 5.98 -3.89 20.84
CA VAL A 274 6.23 -3.03 22.01
C VAL A 274 5.25 -1.85 22.03
N LEU A 275 5.00 -1.21 20.89
CA LEU A 275 4.06 -0.08 20.79
C LEU A 275 2.58 -0.49 20.83
N TYR A 276 2.27 -1.77 20.61
CA TYR A 276 0.90 -2.28 20.73
C TYR A 276 0.40 -2.23 22.18
N ILE A 277 1.29 -2.38 23.16
CA ILE A 277 0.97 -2.28 24.58
C ILE A 277 0.44 -0.88 24.94
N PRO A 278 1.20 0.23 24.74
CA PRO A 278 0.71 1.57 25.03
C PRO A 278 -0.49 1.95 24.15
N ALA A 279 -0.59 1.44 22.92
CA ALA A 279 -1.75 1.69 22.05
C ALA A 279 -3.09 1.21 22.65
N ASN A 280 -3.08 0.13 23.44
CA ASN A 280 -4.28 -0.42 24.06
C ASN A 280 -4.49 0.03 25.52
N ILE A 281 -3.44 0.50 26.19
CA ILE A 281 -3.50 0.96 27.59
C ILE A 281 -3.86 2.45 27.66
N PHE A 282 -3.28 3.28 26.79
CA PHE A 282 -3.55 4.71 26.83
C PHE A 282 -4.88 5.06 26.15
N PRO A 283 -5.56 6.14 26.59
CA PRO A 283 -6.76 6.62 25.95
C PRO A 283 -6.53 6.91 24.47
N ILE A 284 -7.46 6.49 23.62
CA ILE A 284 -7.47 6.83 22.19
C ILE A 284 -8.16 8.16 21.96
N MET A 285 -9.15 8.50 22.80
CA MET A 285 -9.89 9.75 22.76
C MET A 285 -10.31 10.17 24.16
N THR A 286 -10.28 11.47 24.42
CA THR A 286 -10.84 12.07 25.64
C THR A 286 -11.92 13.04 25.22
N ILE A 287 -13.15 12.82 25.69
CA ILE A 287 -14.27 13.72 25.46
C ILE A 287 -14.50 14.55 26.72
N THR A 288 -14.55 15.88 26.57
CA THR A 288 -14.87 16.78 27.69
C THR A 288 -16.26 17.38 27.50
N TYR A 289 -17.18 17.04 28.41
CA TYR A 289 -18.54 17.60 28.48
C TYR A 289 -18.73 18.34 29.82
N LEU A 290 -19.12 19.62 29.78
CA LEU A 290 -19.36 20.45 30.98
C LEU A 290 -18.23 20.38 32.04
N GLY A 291 -16.97 20.35 31.60
CA GLY A 291 -15.80 20.30 32.49
C GLY A 291 -15.49 18.93 33.10
N ARG A 292 -16.24 17.86 32.77
CA ARG A 292 -15.86 16.47 33.06
C ARG A 292 -15.23 15.86 31.83
N ALA A 293 -13.98 15.41 31.96
CA ALA A 293 -13.26 14.71 30.92
C ALA A 293 -13.39 13.19 31.13
N GLU A 294 -14.03 12.51 30.19
CA GLU A 294 -14.06 11.05 30.12
C GLU A 294 -13.07 10.58 29.06
N SER A 295 -12.19 9.66 29.44
CA SER A 295 -11.13 9.15 28.57
C SER A 295 -11.40 7.70 28.25
N ASP A 296 -11.50 7.39 26.96
CA ASP A 296 -11.77 6.05 26.48
C ASP A 296 -10.53 5.43 25.84
N THR A 297 -10.23 4.20 26.26
CA THR A 297 -9.37 3.27 25.54
C THR A 297 -10.13 2.66 24.37
N ILE A 298 -9.42 1.98 23.47
CA ILE A 298 -10.06 1.22 22.38
C ILE A 298 -11.10 0.23 22.94
N LEU A 299 -10.73 -0.51 23.99
CA LEU A 299 -11.60 -1.52 24.59
C LEU A 299 -12.78 -0.89 25.33
N SER A 300 -12.56 0.17 26.12
CA SER A 300 -13.68 0.85 26.81
C SER A 300 -14.63 1.49 25.81
N GLY A 301 -14.12 2.10 24.73
CA GLY A 301 -14.93 2.62 23.63
C GLY A 301 -15.82 1.54 23.00
N VAL A 302 -15.29 0.35 22.73
CA VAL A 302 -16.09 -0.79 22.23
C VAL A 302 -17.19 -1.18 23.22
N VAL A 303 -16.90 -1.21 24.53
CA VAL A 303 -17.90 -1.54 25.56
C VAL A 303 -19.01 -0.50 25.62
N VAL A 304 -18.69 0.80 25.58
CA VAL A 304 -19.66 1.90 25.55
C VAL A 304 -20.57 1.80 24.32
N LEU A 305 -20.00 1.46 23.15
CA LEU A 305 -20.76 1.26 21.93
C LEU A 305 -21.72 0.07 22.01
N LEU A 306 -21.31 -1.03 22.65
CA LEU A 306 -22.19 -2.19 22.90
C LEU A 306 -23.35 -1.82 23.84
N GLN A 307 -23.07 -1.08 24.91
CA GLN A 307 -24.08 -0.63 25.87
C GLN A 307 -25.10 0.34 25.25
N SER A 308 -24.64 1.15 24.29
CA SER A 308 -25.49 2.08 23.54
C SER A 308 -26.34 1.40 22.45
N GLY A 309 -26.32 0.07 22.36
CA GLY A 309 -27.06 -0.71 21.36
C GLY A 309 -26.45 -0.70 19.95
N GLN A 310 -25.31 -0.01 19.76
CA GLN A 310 -24.64 0.15 18.46
C GLN A 310 -23.66 -1.00 18.18
N TRP A 311 -24.14 -2.24 18.36
CA TRP A 311 -23.33 -3.46 18.26
C TRP A 311 -22.59 -3.66 16.92
N PRO A 312 -23.13 -3.28 15.74
CA PRO A 312 -22.41 -3.48 14.48
C PRO A 312 -21.12 -2.67 14.42
N ILE A 313 -21.16 -1.43 14.94
CA ILE A 313 -20.01 -0.53 14.92
C ILE A 313 -18.98 -0.97 15.96
N ALA A 314 -19.43 -1.43 17.13
CA ALA A 314 -18.54 -2.00 18.14
C ALA A 314 -17.74 -3.18 17.59
N ILE A 315 -18.36 -4.08 16.80
CA ILE A 315 -17.68 -5.20 16.14
C ILE A 315 -16.64 -4.71 15.13
N VAL A 316 -16.99 -3.72 14.30
CA VAL A 316 -16.08 -3.16 13.29
C VAL A 316 -14.84 -2.57 13.96
N VAL A 317 -15.02 -1.73 14.99
CA VAL A 317 -13.91 -1.11 15.73
C VAL A 317 -13.09 -2.19 16.43
N PHE A 318 -13.70 -3.08 17.22
CA PHE A 318 -12.98 -4.17 17.89
C PHE A 318 -12.15 -5.02 16.93
N THR A 319 -12.73 -5.39 15.79
CA THR A 319 -12.05 -6.22 14.79
C THR A 319 -10.91 -5.45 14.13
N ALA A 320 -11.13 -4.19 13.73
CA ALA A 320 -10.13 -3.37 13.05
C ALA A 320 -8.95 -2.97 13.95
N SER A 321 -9.20 -2.68 15.22
CA SER A 321 -8.19 -2.12 16.14
C SER A 321 -7.48 -3.16 16.99
N ILE A 322 -8.10 -4.31 17.25
CA ILE A 322 -7.52 -5.36 18.11
C ILE A 322 -7.22 -6.61 17.30
N VAL A 323 -8.24 -7.19 16.67
CA VAL A 323 -8.11 -8.50 16.01
C VAL A 323 -7.17 -8.42 14.80
N VAL A 324 -7.35 -7.44 13.91
CA VAL A 324 -6.56 -7.29 12.69
C VAL A 324 -5.07 -7.04 12.98
N PRO A 325 -4.66 -6.13 13.88
CA PRO A 325 -3.25 -5.94 14.25
C PRO A 325 -2.63 -7.17 14.90
N ILE A 326 -3.33 -7.84 15.84
CA ILE A 326 -2.83 -9.08 16.47
C ILE A 326 -2.62 -10.15 15.40
N MET A 327 -3.62 -10.39 14.56
CA MET A 327 -3.53 -11.34 13.46
C MET A 327 -2.34 -11.03 12.55
N LYS A 328 -2.15 -9.76 12.15
CA LYS A 328 -1.03 -9.34 11.29
C LYS A 328 0.33 -9.58 11.96
N ILE A 329 0.45 -9.23 13.25
CA ILE A 329 1.68 -9.46 14.02
C ILE A 329 2.02 -10.94 14.11
N VAL A 330 1.03 -11.78 14.45
CA VAL A 330 1.21 -13.23 14.61
C VAL A 330 1.54 -13.89 13.27
N LEU A 331 0.82 -13.58 12.19
CA LEU A 331 1.05 -14.16 10.87
C LEU A 331 2.41 -13.77 10.30
N LEU A 332 2.82 -12.49 10.40
CA LEU A 332 4.14 -12.05 9.96
C LEU A 332 5.24 -12.68 10.83
N GLY A 333 5.08 -12.68 12.15
CA GLY A 333 6.04 -13.29 13.09
C GLY A 333 6.23 -14.78 12.80
N TRP A 334 5.14 -15.50 12.52
CA TRP A 334 5.20 -16.90 12.11
C TRP A 334 5.96 -17.10 10.80
N VAL A 335 5.66 -16.32 9.75
CA VAL A 335 6.37 -16.38 8.46
C VAL A 335 7.86 -16.09 8.65
N TYR A 336 8.22 -15.07 9.43
CA TYR A 336 9.60 -14.71 9.67
C TYR A 336 10.35 -15.75 10.51
N ALA A 337 9.70 -16.32 11.54
CA ALA A 337 10.28 -17.39 12.36
C ALA A 337 10.51 -18.64 11.52
N ALA A 338 9.51 -19.06 10.74
CA ALA A 338 9.60 -20.23 9.90
C ALA A 338 10.66 -20.11 8.80
N THR A 339 10.80 -18.90 8.24
CA THR A 339 11.88 -18.56 7.29
C THR A 339 13.23 -18.51 8.00
N GLY A 340 13.28 -17.97 9.22
CA GLY A 340 14.47 -17.93 10.08
C GLY A 340 15.05 -19.30 10.36
N LEU A 341 14.18 -20.25 10.71
CA LEU A 341 14.50 -21.65 11.03
C LEU A 341 14.72 -22.54 9.79
N GLY A 342 14.50 -22.03 8.57
CA GLY A 342 14.67 -22.81 7.34
C GLY A 342 13.70 -23.99 7.20
N LEU A 343 12.52 -23.92 7.81
CA LEU A 343 11.57 -25.03 7.80
C LEU A 343 11.07 -25.32 6.37
N ALA A 344 11.17 -26.56 5.89
CA ALA A 344 10.71 -26.97 4.55
C ALA A 344 9.20 -27.28 4.45
N GLY A 345 8.38 -26.78 5.38
CA GLY A 345 6.92 -26.94 5.38
C GLY A 345 6.24 -26.31 4.15
N PRO A 346 4.90 -26.23 4.08
CA PRO A 346 4.19 -25.84 2.86
C PRO A 346 4.51 -24.40 2.42
N LEU A 347 5.50 -24.26 1.53
CA LEU A 347 6.06 -22.96 1.11
C LEU A 347 5.05 -22.12 0.33
N ARG A 348 4.18 -22.79 -0.42
CA ARG A 348 3.09 -22.16 -1.16
C ARG A 348 2.07 -21.51 -0.22
N GLU A 349 1.70 -22.20 0.85
CA GLU A 349 0.77 -21.66 1.86
C GLU A 349 1.41 -20.50 2.61
N ARG A 350 2.68 -20.58 2.98
CA ARG A 350 3.39 -19.44 3.62
C ARG A 350 3.46 -18.23 2.72
N THR A 351 3.71 -18.44 1.43
CA THR A 351 3.71 -17.36 0.44
C THR A 351 2.30 -16.76 0.31
N LEU A 352 1.25 -17.60 0.34
CA LEU A 352 -0.14 -17.13 0.33
C LEU A 352 -0.48 -16.31 1.58
N ILE A 353 -0.12 -16.81 2.78
CA ILE A 353 -0.32 -16.12 4.05
C ILE A 353 0.37 -14.76 4.03
N TYR A 354 1.63 -14.70 3.61
CA TYR A 354 2.37 -13.45 3.46
C TYR A 354 1.62 -12.48 2.54
N ARG A 355 1.20 -12.92 1.35
CA ARG A 355 0.49 -12.09 0.37
C ARG A 355 -0.85 -11.57 0.88
N VAL A 356 -1.62 -12.41 1.56
CA VAL A 356 -2.91 -12.02 2.16
C VAL A 356 -2.66 -11.01 3.28
N THR A 357 -1.64 -11.23 4.10
CA THR A 357 -1.28 -10.32 5.20
C THR A 357 -0.81 -8.95 4.68
N GLU A 358 -0.04 -8.92 3.58
CA GLU A 358 0.36 -7.69 2.89
C GLU A 358 -0.85 -6.96 2.30
N LEU A 359 -1.80 -7.69 1.71
CA LEU A 359 -3.04 -7.11 1.16
C LEU A 359 -3.89 -6.46 2.25
N ILE A 360 -4.10 -7.15 3.38
CA ILE A 360 -4.85 -6.64 4.54
C ILE A 360 -4.13 -5.45 5.17
N GLY A 361 -2.80 -5.39 5.07
CA GLY A 361 -1.97 -4.39 5.73
C GLY A 361 -2.38 -2.93 5.49
N ARG A 362 -2.82 -2.57 4.27
CA ARG A 362 -3.28 -1.21 3.95
C ARG A 362 -4.61 -0.84 4.63
N TRP A 363 -5.49 -1.82 4.83
CA TRP A 363 -6.83 -1.62 5.41
C TRP A 363 -6.78 -1.39 6.91
N SER A 364 -5.67 -1.77 7.56
CA SER A 364 -5.48 -1.56 9.00
C SER A 364 -5.43 -0.07 9.40
N MET A 365 -5.37 0.88 8.46
CA MET A 365 -5.46 2.32 8.75
C MET A 365 -6.89 2.88 8.83
N ILE A 366 -7.93 2.07 8.58
CA ILE A 366 -9.35 2.52 8.66
C ILE A 366 -9.62 3.23 9.99
N ASP A 367 -9.14 2.63 11.08
CA ASP A 367 -9.48 3.08 12.42
C ASP A 367 -8.82 4.43 12.78
N VAL A 368 -7.59 4.67 12.31
CA VAL A 368 -6.91 5.97 12.46
C VAL A 368 -7.70 7.05 11.71
N PHE A 369 -8.16 6.75 10.48
CA PHE A 369 -8.98 7.70 9.73
C PHE A 369 -10.33 7.95 10.39
N MET A 370 -11.01 6.90 10.86
CA MET A 370 -12.29 7.02 11.55
C MET A 370 -12.18 7.94 12.78
N VAL A 371 -11.21 7.70 13.67
CA VAL A 371 -10.99 8.54 14.86
C VAL A 371 -10.67 9.97 14.45
N SER A 372 -9.87 10.16 13.39
CA SER A 372 -9.51 11.50 12.92
C SER A 372 -10.73 12.27 12.38
N ILE A 373 -11.62 11.59 11.67
CA ILE A 373 -12.82 12.21 11.11
C ILE A 373 -13.81 12.51 12.23
N LEU A 374 -14.02 11.58 13.16
CA LEU A 374 -14.94 11.77 14.28
C LEU A 374 -14.49 12.92 15.18
N ALA A 375 -13.20 13.01 15.51
CA ALA A 375 -12.67 14.11 16.33
C ALA A 375 -12.81 15.47 15.62
N ALA A 376 -12.59 15.53 14.30
CA ALA A 376 -12.80 16.75 13.53
C ALA A 376 -14.28 17.15 13.46
N LEU A 377 -15.21 16.20 13.43
CA LEU A 377 -16.65 16.46 13.29
C LEU A 377 -17.35 16.83 14.60
N VAL A 378 -16.98 16.22 15.73
CA VAL A 378 -17.63 16.51 17.02
C VAL A 378 -17.36 17.94 17.51
N LYS A 379 -16.20 18.52 17.17
CA LYS A 379 -15.88 19.91 17.55
C LYS A 379 -16.80 20.97 16.94
N LEU A 380 -17.48 20.67 15.84
CA LEU A 380 -18.38 21.63 15.17
C LEU A 380 -19.70 21.84 15.91
N GLY A 381 -20.06 20.93 16.84
CA GLY A 381 -21.29 21.03 17.61
C GLY A 381 -21.23 21.93 18.85
N ASN A 382 -20.07 22.49 19.22
CA ASN A 382 -19.87 23.34 20.42
C ASN A 382 -20.32 22.74 21.78
N ILE A 383 -20.78 21.48 21.81
CA ILE A 383 -21.31 20.78 22.99
C ILE A 383 -20.21 19.89 23.64
N ALA A 384 -19.21 19.46 22.87
CA ALA A 384 -18.09 18.63 23.35
C ALA A 384 -16.78 18.89 22.60
N THR A 385 -15.65 18.81 23.32
CA THR A 385 -14.33 18.73 22.70
C THR A 385 -13.82 17.29 22.73
N VAL A 386 -13.55 16.72 21.56
CA VAL A 386 -12.88 15.42 21.40
C VAL A 386 -11.42 15.67 21.10
N VAL A 387 -10.55 15.27 22.01
CA VAL A 387 -9.10 15.37 21.84
C VAL A 387 -8.56 13.95 21.65
N PRO A 388 -7.78 13.68 20.58
CA PRO A 388 -7.09 12.40 20.45
C PRO A 388 -6.20 12.16 21.66
N GLY A 389 -6.06 10.91 22.10
CA GLY A 389 -5.13 10.55 23.16
C GLY A 389 -3.83 9.97 22.62
N PHE A 390 -2.86 9.75 23.51
CA PHE A 390 -1.58 9.11 23.14
C PHE A 390 -1.76 7.70 22.55
N GLY A 391 -2.85 7.01 22.92
CA GLY A 391 -3.21 5.71 22.36
C GLY A 391 -3.37 5.75 20.83
N ALA A 392 -3.93 6.84 20.29
CA ALA A 392 -4.09 7.01 18.84
C ALA A 392 -2.75 7.11 18.09
N VAL A 393 -1.80 7.86 18.67
CA VAL A 393 -0.43 7.99 18.12
C VAL A 393 0.29 6.65 18.12
N ALA A 394 0.27 5.95 19.27
CA ALA A 394 0.88 4.64 19.43
C ALA A 394 0.25 3.61 18.48
N PHE A 395 -1.08 3.60 18.36
CA PHE A 395 -1.81 2.73 17.43
C PHE A 395 -1.42 2.97 15.97
N CYS A 396 -1.38 4.23 15.55
CA CYS A 396 -0.95 4.60 14.20
C CYS A 396 0.50 4.13 13.92
N ALA A 397 1.40 4.28 14.89
CA ALA A 397 2.77 3.79 14.77
C ALA A 397 2.82 2.25 14.61
N VAL A 398 2.00 1.48 15.33
CA VAL A 398 1.90 0.02 15.15
C VAL A 398 1.48 -0.34 13.72
N VAL A 399 0.47 0.32 13.18
CA VAL A 399 -0.02 0.04 11.82
C VAL A 399 1.05 0.33 10.77
N ILE A 400 1.74 1.47 10.89
CA ILE A 400 2.83 1.84 9.98
C ILE A 400 4.01 0.86 10.11
N LEU A 401 4.46 0.55 11.32
CA LEU A 401 5.60 -0.34 11.53
C LEU A 401 5.31 -1.76 11.04
N THR A 402 4.10 -2.28 11.21
CA THR A 402 3.73 -3.60 10.66
C THR A 402 3.66 -3.57 9.12
N MET A 403 3.30 -2.45 8.50
CA MET A 403 3.35 -2.27 7.05
C MET A 403 4.81 -2.19 6.56
N LEU A 404 5.65 -1.36 7.19
CA LEU A 404 7.08 -1.25 6.90
C LEU A 404 7.79 -2.59 7.10
N SER A 405 7.44 -3.35 8.14
CA SER A 405 7.96 -4.70 8.41
C SER A 405 7.70 -5.63 7.24
N ALA A 406 6.47 -5.68 6.74
CA ALA A 406 6.12 -6.49 5.57
C ALA A 406 6.91 -6.05 4.33
N MET A 407 7.01 -4.75 4.06
CA MET A 407 7.79 -4.23 2.92
C MET A 407 9.30 -4.46 3.03
N ALA A 408 9.86 -4.52 4.24
CA ALA A 408 11.27 -4.82 4.48
C ALA A 408 11.61 -6.30 4.24
N PHE A 409 10.62 -7.19 4.39
CA PHE A 409 10.76 -8.61 4.13
C PHE A 409 10.88 -8.88 2.61
N ASP A 410 11.69 -9.88 2.27
CA ASP A 410 11.86 -10.40 0.92
C ASP A 410 11.23 -11.80 0.86
N PRO A 411 10.05 -11.95 0.22
CA PRO A 411 9.33 -13.22 0.20
C PRO A 411 10.12 -14.37 -0.44
N ARG A 412 11.13 -14.07 -1.27
CA ARG A 412 11.98 -15.09 -1.91
C ARG A 412 12.76 -15.91 -0.89
N LEU A 413 13.09 -15.32 0.26
CA LEU A 413 13.78 -15.99 1.36
C LEU A 413 13.00 -17.18 1.94
N ILE A 414 11.66 -17.18 1.83
CA ILE A 414 10.82 -18.33 2.22
C ILE A 414 11.25 -19.59 1.47
N TRP A 415 11.59 -19.43 0.18
CA TRP A 415 11.96 -20.53 -0.70
C TRP A 415 13.47 -20.82 -0.60
N ASP A 416 14.33 -19.81 -0.60
CA ASP A 416 15.78 -20.03 -0.56
C ASP A 416 16.22 -20.82 0.68
N ARG A 417 15.70 -20.44 1.86
CA ARG A 417 16.07 -21.07 3.13
C ARG A 417 15.47 -22.45 3.34
N ALA A 418 14.49 -22.84 2.54
CA ALA A 418 13.98 -24.21 2.49
C ALA A 418 14.85 -25.14 1.63
N GLY A 419 16.01 -24.67 1.14
CA GLY A 419 16.93 -25.45 0.30
C GLY A 419 16.53 -25.51 -1.17
N MET A 420 15.48 -24.78 -1.54
CA MET A 420 14.84 -24.80 -2.85
C MET A 420 15.56 -23.95 -3.91
N GLN A 421 16.73 -23.42 -3.57
CA GLN A 421 17.66 -22.73 -4.47
C GLN A 421 18.52 -23.72 -5.28
N LYS A 422 18.77 -24.93 -4.74
CA LYS A 422 19.63 -25.96 -5.36
C LYS A 422 19.08 -26.57 -6.64
N GLU A 423 17.75 -26.56 -6.85
CA GLU A 423 17.13 -27.13 -8.04
C GLU A 423 17.22 -26.21 -9.29
N GLN A 424 17.69 -24.97 -9.13
CA GLN A 424 17.79 -23.98 -10.22
C GLN A 424 19.19 -23.84 -10.83
N GLY A 425 20.14 -24.73 -10.48
CA GLY A 425 21.47 -24.76 -11.10
C GLY A 425 22.48 -23.74 -10.55
N MET A 426 22.20 -23.14 -9.39
CA MET A 426 23.13 -22.21 -8.73
C MET A 426 23.96 -22.96 -7.68
N SER A 427 25.20 -23.31 -8.01
CA SER A 427 26.22 -23.68 -7.01
C SER A 427 26.76 -22.42 -6.34
N SER A 428 26.87 -22.50 -5.01
CA SER A 428 27.37 -21.51 -4.05
C SER A 428 28.57 -20.67 -4.47
#